data_AF-A0A1S8TBK0-F1
#
_entry.id   AF-A0A1S8TBK0-F1
#
_cell.length_a   1.000
_cell.length_b   1.000
_cell.length_c   1.000
_cell.angle_alpha   90.00
_cell.angle_beta   90.00
_cell.angle_gamma   90.00
#
_symmetry.space_group_name_H-M   'P 1'
#
loop_
_entity.id
_entity.type
_entity.pdbx_description
1 polymer ?
#
loop_
_entity_poly.entity_id
_entity_poly.type
_entity_poly.pdbx_seq_one_letter_code
_entity_poly.pdbx_strand_id
1 'polypeptide(L)'
;MNDLIIDNEFKDLLPPLSEEQKEELEKDIVKNGCINSLTVWNNILIDGHHRHDICTRNNIQFDIVEMEFKDRLEAMEWAWMNQKNRRNLTKYELAQIALKFKPVIEAKAKENLSVVGGDKKSENAKSGLMKSSKAIEPVNTRKEIAKIAGVSEDTIHKVEVIEEKAPEEIKQQVKKGDMTINSAYVLTKSAIEAEKKNVEYEKEYQEQLEKEKQEQEEKKKLEEIEKDLPENAVVLDKFRKPKETHIFGIEDFNNLTTDQFNECVKHSKKYQDAIHKINLLYTDEESLKAWNCVVDSEEMINIELEGITTAIQKLISIQNYFKGVKK
;
A
#
# COMPACT_ATOMS: atom_id res chain seq x y z
N MET A 1 49.28 3.10 -17.81
CA MET A 1 47.95 3.61 -17.44
C MET A 1 47.45 2.68 -16.36
N ASN A 2 47.19 3.19 -15.16
CA ASN A 2 46.58 2.36 -14.12
C ASN A 2 45.18 1.99 -14.62
N ASP A 3 44.87 0.69 -14.71
CA ASP A 3 43.55 0.23 -15.09
C ASP A 3 42.56 0.58 -13.95
N LEU A 4 41.94 1.76 -14.08
CA LEU A 4 40.93 2.24 -13.16
C LEU A 4 39.63 1.45 -13.34
N ILE A 5 39.09 0.95 -12.23
CA ILE A 5 37.83 0.23 -12.21
C ILE A 5 36.72 1.22 -11.92
N ILE A 6 35.78 1.34 -12.87
CA ILE A 6 34.57 2.16 -12.70
C ILE A 6 33.47 1.26 -12.14
N ASP A 7 33.07 1.54 -10.91
CA ASP A 7 31.96 0.85 -10.24
C ASP A 7 30.70 1.72 -10.31
N ASN A 8 29.61 1.16 -10.84
CA ASN A 8 28.36 1.89 -11.05
C ASN A 8 27.76 2.40 -9.74
N GLU A 9 27.98 1.73 -8.60
CA GLU A 9 27.42 2.18 -7.33
C GLU A 9 28.05 3.51 -6.87
N PHE A 10 29.35 3.70 -7.10
CA PHE A 10 30.04 4.97 -6.81
C PHE A 10 29.75 6.02 -7.88
N LYS A 11 29.67 5.63 -9.15
CA LYS A 11 29.33 6.52 -10.26
C LYS A 11 27.94 7.12 -10.11
N ASP A 12 26.96 6.27 -9.79
CA ASP A 12 25.55 6.64 -9.71
C ASP A 12 25.15 7.09 -8.30
N LEU A 13 26.06 7.12 -7.33
CA LEU A 13 25.78 7.54 -5.94
C LEU A 13 25.17 8.94 -5.92
N LEU A 14 25.79 9.87 -6.64
CA LEU A 14 25.43 11.28 -6.64
C LEU A 14 24.60 11.64 -7.88
N PRO A 15 23.69 12.63 -7.78
CA PRO A 15 23.01 13.17 -8.95
C PRO A 15 24.01 13.60 -10.02
N PRO A 16 23.75 13.31 -11.31
CA PRO A 16 24.60 13.77 -12.39
C PRO A 16 24.61 15.30 -12.45
N LEU A 17 25.71 15.85 -12.98
CA LEU A 17 25.79 17.28 -13.29
C LEU A 17 24.78 17.63 -14.40
N SER A 18 24.24 18.84 -14.38
CA SER A 18 23.47 19.34 -15.53
C SER A 18 24.37 19.44 -16.76
N GLU A 19 23.78 19.44 -17.96
CA GLU A 19 24.57 19.55 -19.19
C GLU A 19 25.41 20.83 -19.23
N GLU A 20 24.86 21.96 -18.76
CA GLU A 20 25.60 23.22 -18.62
C GLU A 20 26.81 23.07 -17.68
N GLN A 21 26.64 22.44 -16.52
CA GLN A 21 27.74 22.18 -15.57
C GLN A 21 28.81 21.25 -16.15
N LYS A 22 28.40 20.26 -16.96
CA LYS A 22 29.34 19.36 -17.65
C LYS A 22 30.15 20.12 -18.68
N GLU A 23 29.51 20.97 -19.49
CA GLU A 23 30.19 21.78 -20.50
C GLU A 23 31.17 22.78 -19.87
N GLU A 24 30.79 23.43 -18.77
CA GLU A 24 31.67 24.33 -18.02
C GLU A 24 32.88 23.57 -17.45
N LEU A 25 32.65 22.40 -16.85
CA LEU A 25 33.70 21.54 -16.34
C LEU A 25 34.66 21.07 -17.45
N GLU A 26 34.12 20.71 -18.62
CA GLU A 26 34.93 20.30 -19.76
C GLU A 26 35.79 21.45 -20.30
N LYS A 27 35.22 22.64 -20.46
CA LYS A 27 35.97 23.84 -20.87
C LYS A 27 37.11 24.15 -19.91
N ASP A 28 36.87 24.03 -18.61
CA ASP A 28 37.89 24.25 -17.58
C ASP A 28 39.02 23.22 -17.66
N ILE A 29 38.69 21.92 -17.74
CA ILE A 29 39.68 20.84 -17.81
C ILE A 29 40.50 20.90 -19.10
N VAL A 30 39.87 21.19 -20.24
CA VAL A 30 40.59 21.31 -21.53
C VAL A 30 41.55 22.50 -21.52
N LYS A 31 41.18 23.60 -20.85
CA LYS A 31 41.99 24.81 -20.78
C LYS A 31 43.13 24.72 -19.77
N ASN A 32 42.84 24.20 -18.58
CA ASN A 32 43.71 24.28 -17.41
C ASN A 32 44.34 22.92 -17.03
N GLY A 33 43.91 21.83 -17.66
CA GLY A 33 44.28 20.46 -17.28
C GLY A 33 43.46 19.96 -16.08
N CYS A 34 43.67 18.68 -15.71
CA CYS A 34 43.00 18.09 -14.55
C CYS A 34 43.69 18.48 -13.25
N ILE A 35 43.39 19.68 -12.73
CA ILE A 35 44.01 20.19 -11.49
C ILE A 35 43.62 19.34 -10.27
N ASN A 36 42.36 18.94 -10.19
CA ASN A 36 41.86 18.16 -9.06
C ASN A 36 42.06 16.67 -9.35
N SER A 37 42.79 15.99 -8.46
CA SER A 37 43.07 14.57 -8.57
C SER A 37 41.81 13.70 -8.49
N LEU A 38 41.91 12.49 -9.04
CA LEU A 38 40.90 11.44 -8.95
C LEU A 38 41.13 10.62 -7.68
N THR A 39 40.08 10.38 -6.89
CA THR A 39 40.21 9.60 -5.65
C THR A 39 39.87 8.14 -5.90
N VAL A 40 40.75 7.24 -5.50
CA VAL A 40 40.60 5.79 -5.71
C VAL A 40 40.75 4.99 -4.43
N TRP A 41 40.16 3.79 -4.42
CA TRP A 41 40.32 2.79 -3.38
C TRP A 41 40.47 1.41 -4.03
N ASN A 42 41.62 0.74 -3.84
CA ASN A 42 41.90 -0.56 -4.48
C ASN A 42 41.66 -0.53 -6.01
N ASN A 43 42.14 0.52 -6.69
CA ASN A 43 41.89 0.83 -8.11
C ASN A 43 40.43 1.15 -8.50
N ILE A 44 39.48 1.15 -7.56
CA ILE A 44 38.09 1.57 -7.81
C ILE A 44 38.02 3.10 -7.73
N LEU A 45 37.43 3.74 -8.74
CA LEU A 45 37.20 5.18 -8.74
C LEU A 45 36.06 5.54 -7.77
N ILE A 46 36.38 6.33 -6.74
CA ILE A 46 35.43 6.74 -5.69
C ILE A 46 34.86 8.13 -5.98
N ASP A 47 35.70 9.10 -6.36
CA ASP A 47 35.29 10.46 -6.73
C ASP A 47 36.04 10.96 -7.97
N GLY A 48 35.34 11.75 -8.79
CA GLY A 48 35.90 12.32 -10.02
C GLY A 48 35.49 11.63 -11.31
N HIS A 49 34.40 10.85 -11.32
CA HIS A 49 33.86 10.17 -12.52
C HIS A 49 33.76 11.06 -13.77
N HIS A 50 33.20 12.28 -13.64
CA HIS A 50 33.12 13.21 -14.77
C HIS A 50 34.49 13.71 -15.23
N ARG A 51 35.42 13.99 -14.28
CA ARG A 51 36.79 14.41 -14.61
C ARG A 51 37.52 13.30 -15.35
N HIS A 52 37.41 12.07 -14.85
CA HIS A 52 37.98 10.89 -15.49
C HIS A 52 37.49 10.72 -16.93
N ASP A 53 36.17 10.83 -17.15
CA ASP A 53 35.57 10.72 -18.49
C ASP A 53 36.10 11.79 -19.45
N ILE A 54 36.11 13.06 -19.02
CA ILE A 54 36.62 14.20 -19.80
C ILE A 54 38.11 14.03 -20.12
N CYS A 55 38.93 13.66 -19.12
CA CYS A 55 40.37 13.51 -19.30
C CYS A 55 40.71 12.34 -20.23
N THR A 56 40.00 11.22 -20.10
CA THR A 56 40.18 10.05 -20.96
C THR A 56 39.85 10.39 -22.41
N ARG A 57 38.72 11.07 -22.64
CA ARG A 57 38.27 11.43 -24.00
C ARG A 57 39.15 12.48 -24.68
N ASN A 58 39.74 13.38 -23.91
CA ASN A 58 40.63 14.44 -24.40
C ASN A 58 42.13 14.09 -24.29
N ASN A 59 42.47 12.87 -23.85
CA ASN A 59 43.84 12.40 -23.63
C ASN A 59 44.68 13.33 -22.73
N ILE A 60 44.05 13.88 -21.69
CA ILE A 60 44.64 14.78 -20.69
C ILE A 60 45.17 13.94 -19.52
N GLN A 61 46.41 14.23 -19.08
CA GLN A 61 46.99 13.58 -17.90
C GLN A 61 46.26 14.02 -16.63
N PHE A 62 46.11 13.10 -15.68
CA PHE A 62 45.46 13.35 -14.40
C PHE A 62 46.20 12.64 -13.26
N ASP A 63 46.15 13.24 -12.08
CA ASP A 63 46.72 12.66 -10.86
C ASP A 63 45.69 11.79 -10.13
N ILE A 64 46.19 10.75 -9.46
CA ILE A 64 45.38 9.84 -8.65
C ILE A 64 45.80 9.96 -7.19
N VAL A 65 44.83 10.04 -6.29
CA VAL A 65 45.01 9.95 -4.84
C VAL A 65 44.36 8.66 -4.37
N GLU A 66 45.18 7.74 -3.87
CA GLU A 66 44.72 6.51 -3.23
C GLU A 66 44.35 6.76 -1.77
N MET A 67 43.17 6.27 -1.38
CA MET A 67 42.64 6.35 -0.02
C MET A 67 42.30 4.96 0.50
N GLU A 68 42.52 4.76 1.79
CA GLU A 68 42.16 3.53 2.49
C GLU A 68 40.82 3.69 3.19
N PHE A 69 39.92 2.74 2.97
CA PHE A 69 38.65 2.62 3.67
C PHE A 69 38.53 1.22 4.27
N LYS A 70 37.91 1.12 5.45
CA LYS A 70 37.66 -0.13 6.16
C LYS A 70 36.70 -1.03 5.38
N ASP A 71 35.64 -0.45 4.85
CA ASP A 71 34.61 -1.15 4.11
C ASP A 71 34.01 -0.25 3.02
N ARG A 72 33.20 -0.86 2.16
CA ARG A 72 32.52 -0.19 1.05
C ARG A 72 31.59 0.92 1.53
N LEU A 73 30.96 0.75 2.70
CA LEU A 73 30.07 1.76 3.29
C LEU A 73 30.85 3.03 3.64
N GLU A 74 32.03 2.91 4.26
CA GLU A 74 32.88 4.05 4.61
C GLU A 74 33.35 4.81 3.36
N ALA A 75 33.69 4.11 2.28
CA ALA A 75 34.04 4.73 1.01
C ALA A 75 32.88 5.53 0.41
N MET A 76 31.66 4.99 0.46
CA MET A 76 30.45 5.69 0.00
C MET A 76 30.12 6.90 0.88
N GLU A 77 30.26 6.77 2.20
CA GLU A 77 30.05 7.86 3.16
C GLU A 77 31.05 8.99 2.92
N TRP A 78 32.32 8.67 2.64
CA TRP A 78 33.33 9.65 2.29
C TRP A 78 33.00 10.39 1.00
N ALA A 79 32.65 9.67 -0.06
CA ALA A 79 32.26 10.24 -1.35
C ALA A 79 31.05 11.18 -1.19
N TRP A 80 30.07 10.76 -0.39
CA TRP A 80 28.91 11.56 -0.05
C TRP A 80 29.28 12.82 0.72
N MET A 81 30.05 12.71 1.80
CA MET A 81 30.40 13.85 2.66
C MET A 81 31.24 14.90 1.95
N ASN A 82 32.14 14.49 1.03
CA ASN A 82 32.94 15.41 0.22
C ASN A 82 32.06 16.30 -0.70
N GLN A 83 30.88 15.80 -1.07
CA GLN A 83 29.99 16.43 -2.05
C GLN A 83 28.74 17.05 -1.41
N LYS A 84 28.30 16.55 -0.24
CA LYS A 84 27.09 16.96 0.47
C LYS A 84 27.05 18.46 0.76
N ASN A 85 28.17 19.04 1.20
CA ASN A 85 28.24 20.47 1.55
C ASN A 85 28.41 21.39 0.32
N ARG A 86 28.77 20.83 -0.84
CA ARG A 86 28.98 21.59 -2.08
C ARG A 86 27.70 21.74 -2.90
N ARG A 87 26.67 20.98 -2.55
CA ARG A 87 25.39 20.94 -3.27
C ARG A 87 24.32 21.48 -2.34
N ASN A 88 23.60 22.51 -2.76
CA ASN A 88 22.43 23.02 -2.04
C ASN A 88 21.24 22.05 -2.18
N LEU A 89 21.40 20.82 -1.66
CA LEU A 89 20.42 19.75 -1.80
C LEU A 89 19.24 19.95 -0.85
N THR A 90 18.05 19.68 -1.36
CA THR A 90 16.82 19.64 -0.55
C THR A 90 16.82 18.45 0.39
N LYS A 91 16.02 18.49 1.47
CA LYS A 91 15.84 17.33 2.37
C LYS A 91 15.38 16.08 1.64
N TYR A 92 14.60 16.25 0.57
CA TYR A 92 14.14 15.16 -0.29
C TYR A 92 15.31 14.52 -1.03
N GLU A 93 16.18 15.31 -1.66
CA GLU A 93 17.35 14.81 -2.37
C GLU A 93 18.38 14.17 -1.42
N LEU A 94 18.58 14.74 -0.22
CA LEU A 94 19.42 14.14 0.82
C LEU A 94 18.90 12.74 1.21
N ALA A 95 17.59 12.61 1.39
CA ALA A 95 16.96 11.32 1.71
C ALA A 95 17.04 10.35 0.52
N GLN A 96 16.79 10.81 -0.71
CA GLN A 96 16.87 10.00 -1.92
C GLN A 96 18.27 9.42 -2.13
N ILE A 97 19.32 10.22 -1.91
CA ILE A 97 20.71 9.75 -2.02
C ILE A 97 21.02 8.78 -0.88
N ALA A 98 20.57 9.06 0.35
CA ALA A 98 20.79 8.15 1.47
C ALA A 98 20.10 6.79 1.27
N LEU A 99 18.96 6.71 0.55
CA LEU A 99 18.33 5.44 0.21
C LEU A 99 19.21 4.52 -0.64
N LYS A 100 20.18 5.06 -1.40
CA LYS A 100 21.16 4.25 -2.15
C LYS A 100 22.13 3.47 -1.24
N PHE A 101 22.27 3.88 0.03
CA PHE A 101 23.09 3.17 1.01
C PHE A 101 22.36 1.95 1.61
N LYS A 102 21.04 1.86 1.44
CA LYS A 102 20.19 0.78 1.96
C LYS A 102 20.75 -0.63 1.67
N PRO A 103 21.07 -1.02 0.41
CA PRO A 103 21.58 -2.37 0.12
C PRO A 103 22.89 -2.68 0.85
N VAL A 104 23.80 -1.70 0.96
CA VAL A 104 25.10 -1.88 1.63
C VAL A 104 24.93 -2.01 3.14
N ILE A 105 24.04 -1.21 3.73
CA ILE A 105 23.71 -1.28 5.16
C ILE A 105 23.00 -2.61 5.49
N GLU A 106 22.08 -3.07 4.64
CA GLU A 106 21.40 -4.36 4.80
C GLU A 106 22.35 -5.54 4.68
N ALA A 107 23.30 -5.50 3.73
CA ALA A 107 24.34 -6.52 3.59
C ALA A 107 25.20 -6.61 4.87
N LYS A 108 25.62 -5.47 5.41
CA LYS A 108 26.37 -5.37 6.68
C LYS A 108 25.56 -5.84 7.88
N ALA A 109 24.27 -5.51 7.94
CA ALA A 109 23.36 -5.99 8.98
C ALA A 109 23.20 -7.52 8.93
N LYS A 110 23.10 -8.10 7.73
CA LYS A 110 23.02 -9.55 7.50
C LYS A 110 24.32 -10.26 7.88
N GLU A 111 25.47 -9.68 7.55
CA GLU A 111 26.78 -10.19 7.96
C GLU A 111 26.90 -10.22 9.49
N ASN A 112 26.52 -9.13 10.17
CA ASN A 112 26.50 -9.04 11.63
C ASN A 112 25.62 -10.12 12.28
N LEU A 113 24.45 -10.41 11.70
CA LEU A 113 23.58 -11.49 12.17
C LEU A 113 24.20 -12.87 11.98
N SER A 114 24.94 -13.10 10.89
CA SER A 114 25.62 -14.38 10.63
C SER A 114 26.77 -14.65 11.60
N VAL A 115 27.47 -13.60 12.05
CA VAL A 115 28.58 -13.71 13.01
C VAL A 115 28.08 -13.96 14.44
N VAL A 116 26.92 -13.41 14.80
CA VAL A 116 26.31 -13.59 16.14
C VAL A 116 25.45 -14.87 16.23
N GLY A 117 24.96 -15.37 15.09
CA GLY A 117 24.05 -16.50 14.97
C GLY A 117 24.69 -17.89 14.95
N GLY A 118 25.89 -18.08 15.52
CA GLY A 118 26.50 -19.40 15.66
C GLY A 118 25.57 -20.41 16.35
N ASP A 119 25.59 -21.67 15.90
CA ASP A 119 24.68 -22.75 16.25
C ASP A 119 24.24 -22.78 17.73
N LYS A 120 23.05 -22.23 18.01
CA LYS A 120 22.35 -22.42 19.30
C LYS A 120 21.66 -23.79 19.40
N LYS A 121 21.95 -24.73 18.49
CA LYS A 121 21.35 -26.07 18.42
C LYS A 121 22.35 -27.21 18.67
N SER A 122 23.29 -27.05 19.60
CA SER A 122 23.91 -28.22 20.23
C SER A 122 23.61 -28.21 21.73
N GLU A 123 22.88 -29.22 22.20
CA GLU A 123 22.53 -29.39 23.62
C GLU A 123 23.73 -29.75 24.52
N ASN A 124 24.98 -29.67 24.02
CA ASN A 124 26.16 -30.09 24.76
C ASN A 124 27.36 -29.14 24.69
N ALA A 125 27.15 -27.83 24.48
CA ALA A 125 28.23 -26.84 24.62
C ALA A 125 28.21 -26.17 26.00
N LYS A 126 28.59 -26.91 27.06
CA LYS A 126 29.21 -26.29 28.25
C LYS A 126 30.63 -25.90 27.88
N SER A 127 30.87 -24.67 27.42
CA SER A 127 32.21 -24.09 27.44
C SER A 127 32.19 -22.58 27.25
N GLY A 128 32.76 -21.88 28.23
CA GLY A 128 33.47 -20.62 28.04
C GLY A 128 32.63 -19.37 27.81
N LEU A 129 32.55 -18.52 28.83
CA LEU A 129 32.47 -17.06 28.62
C LEU A 129 33.69 -16.62 27.78
N MET A 130 33.58 -16.66 26.45
CA MET A 130 34.35 -15.76 25.61
C MET A 130 33.54 -14.48 25.48
N LYS A 131 33.81 -13.52 26.36
CA LYS A 131 33.54 -12.12 26.09
C LYS A 131 34.39 -11.70 24.90
N SER A 132 33.91 -11.99 23.68
CA SER A 132 34.34 -11.24 22.51
C SER A 132 34.04 -9.77 22.80
N SER A 133 35.08 -8.95 22.80
CA SER A 133 35.09 -7.55 23.23
C SER A 133 34.40 -6.59 22.25
N LYS A 134 33.55 -7.10 21.34
CA LYS A 134 32.73 -6.28 20.47
C LYS A 134 31.34 -6.90 20.40
N ALA A 135 30.46 -6.46 21.31
CA ALA A 135 29.03 -6.63 21.10
C ALA A 135 28.70 -5.95 19.77
N ILE A 136 28.40 -6.74 18.74
CA ILE A 136 28.00 -6.21 17.45
C ILE A 136 26.60 -5.61 17.67
N GLU A 137 26.51 -4.29 17.68
CA GLU A 137 25.23 -3.61 17.87
C GLU A 137 24.29 -3.96 16.70
N PRO A 138 23.00 -4.24 16.98
CA PRO A 138 22.02 -4.48 15.93
C PRO A 138 21.91 -3.23 15.05
N VAL A 139 22.17 -3.40 13.75
CA VAL A 139 22.11 -2.32 12.77
C VAL A 139 20.65 -2.09 12.41
N ASN A 140 20.11 -0.92 12.77
CA ASN A 140 18.81 -0.47 12.29
C ASN A 140 19.02 0.31 10.99
N THR A 141 18.70 -0.34 9.86
CA THR A 141 18.91 0.21 8.52
C THR A 141 18.32 1.61 8.34
N ARG A 142 17.06 1.82 8.75
CA ARG A 142 16.38 3.12 8.57
C ARG A 142 17.04 4.22 9.38
N LYS A 143 17.48 3.89 10.60
CA LYS A 143 18.16 4.84 11.49
C LYS A 143 19.53 5.26 10.94
N GLU A 144 20.30 4.32 10.39
CA GLU A 144 21.58 4.65 9.75
C GLU A 144 21.38 5.53 8.50
N ILE A 145 20.40 5.19 7.65
CA ILE A 145 20.04 6.02 6.48
C ILE A 145 19.64 7.44 6.91
N ALA A 146 18.81 7.56 7.96
CA ALA A 146 18.38 8.84 8.49
C ALA A 146 19.56 9.69 8.98
N LYS A 147 20.55 9.06 9.62
CA LYS A 147 21.79 9.70 10.07
C LYS A 147 22.65 10.20 8.90
N ILE A 148 22.82 9.39 7.85
CA ILE A 148 23.57 9.76 6.64
C ILE A 148 22.94 10.97 5.94
N ALA A 149 21.61 10.97 5.80
CA ALA A 149 20.86 12.08 5.24
C ALA A 149 20.88 13.33 6.16
N GLY A 150 20.84 13.13 7.48
CA GLY A 150 20.61 14.20 8.46
C GLY A 150 19.13 14.58 8.58
N VAL A 151 18.22 13.61 8.43
CA VAL A 151 16.76 13.80 8.54
C VAL A 151 16.16 12.80 9.54
N SER A 152 14.85 12.91 9.83
CA SER A 152 14.18 11.94 10.70
C SER A 152 13.94 10.60 10.00
N GLU A 153 13.84 9.52 10.77
CA GLU A 153 13.47 8.19 10.26
C GLU A 153 12.11 8.20 9.53
N ASP A 154 11.15 8.99 10.02
CA ASP A 154 9.85 9.21 9.36
C ASP A 154 10.01 9.86 7.97
N THR A 155 10.94 10.81 7.83
CA THR A 155 11.23 11.43 6.52
C THR A 155 11.77 10.40 5.55
N ILE A 156 12.70 9.54 5.99
CA ILE A 156 13.22 8.45 5.16
C ILE A 156 12.11 7.52 4.71
N HIS A 157 11.23 7.10 5.62
CA HIS A 157 10.11 6.24 5.29
C HIS A 157 9.16 6.87 4.26
N LYS A 158 8.83 8.16 4.44
CA LYS A 158 7.97 8.88 3.49
C LYS A 158 8.59 8.97 2.10
N VAL A 159 9.89 9.31 2.03
CA VAL A 159 10.61 9.41 0.75
C VAL A 159 10.72 8.04 0.08
N GLU A 160 10.99 6.98 0.84
CA GLU A 160 10.99 5.60 0.32
C GLU A 160 9.66 5.23 -0.34
N VAL A 161 8.53 5.51 0.32
CA VAL A 161 7.19 5.25 -0.25
C VAL A 161 6.94 6.10 -1.51
N ILE A 162 7.38 7.36 -1.53
CA ILE A 162 7.23 8.23 -2.70
C ILE A 162 8.07 7.71 -3.87
N GLU A 163 9.32 7.33 -3.65
CA GLU A 163 10.20 6.82 -4.71
C GLU A 163 9.67 5.50 -5.30
N GLU A 164 9.13 4.60 -4.47
CA GLU A 164 8.62 3.30 -4.91
C GLU A 164 7.26 3.36 -5.61
N LYS A 165 6.38 4.27 -5.19
CA LYS A 165 4.94 4.21 -5.55
C LYS A 165 4.37 5.49 -6.15
N ALA A 166 5.00 6.64 -5.98
CA ALA A 166 4.43 7.89 -6.50
C ALA A 166 4.56 7.98 -8.02
N PRO A 167 3.60 8.60 -8.71
CA PRO A 167 3.77 9.03 -10.10
C PRO A 167 4.98 9.96 -10.26
N GLU A 168 5.60 9.94 -11.44
CA GLU A 168 6.80 10.75 -11.74
C GLU A 168 6.53 12.25 -11.60
N GLU A 169 5.32 12.71 -11.90
CA GLU A 169 4.91 14.11 -11.72
C GLU A 169 5.00 14.54 -10.25
N ILE A 170 4.63 13.67 -9.31
CA ILE A 170 4.73 13.95 -7.87
C ILE A 170 6.20 14.01 -7.46
N LYS A 171 7.02 13.05 -7.88
CA LYS A 171 8.47 13.04 -7.58
C LYS A 171 9.15 14.32 -8.05
N GLN A 172 8.82 14.77 -9.27
CA GLN A 172 9.35 16.02 -9.83
C GLN A 172 8.94 17.26 -9.03
N GLN A 173 7.67 17.35 -8.61
CA GLN A 173 7.19 18.48 -7.81
C GLN A 173 7.85 18.55 -6.44
N VAL A 174 8.08 17.40 -5.79
CA VAL A 174 8.81 17.36 -4.51
C VAL A 174 10.27 17.75 -4.70
N LYS A 175 10.91 17.27 -5.78
CA LYS A 175 12.30 17.61 -6.10
C LYS A 175 12.50 19.11 -6.37
N LYS A 176 11.54 19.76 -7.04
CA LYS A 176 11.54 21.22 -7.28
C LYS A 176 11.26 22.03 -6.01
N GLY A 177 10.70 21.40 -4.98
CA GLY A 177 10.25 22.08 -3.76
C GLY A 177 8.84 22.69 -3.86
N ASP A 178 8.13 22.47 -4.97
CA ASP A 178 6.75 22.93 -5.17
C ASP A 178 5.76 22.15 -4.27
N MET A 179 6.14 20.94 -3.86
CA MET A 179 5.35 20.09 -2.98
C MET A 179 6.15 19.61 -1.78
N THR A 180 5.54 19.62 -0.60
CA THR A 180 6.17 19.08 0.61
C THR A 180 6.21 17.55 0.57
N ILE A 181 7.24 16.96 1.20
CA ILE A 181 7.39 15.49 1.34
C ILE A 181 6.13 14.87 1.95
N ASN A 182 5.53 15.52 2.96
CA ASN A 182 4.33 15.00 3.61
C ASN A 182 3.11 15.01 2.69
N SER A 183 2.91 16.08 1.91
CA SER A 183 1.79 16.15 0.96
C SER A 183 1.92 15.10 -0.13
N ALA A 184 3.12 14.94 -0.68
CA ALA A 184 3.39 13.92 -1.69
C ALA A 184 3.15 12.50 -1.15
N TYR A 185 3.58 12.24 0.08
CA TYR A 185 3.32 10.97 0.76
C TYR A 185 1.82 10.69 0.91
N VAL A 186 1.04 11.67 1.37
CA VAL A 186 -0.41 11.53 1.53
C VAL A 186 -1.09 11.25 0.19
N LEU A 187 -0.75 12.00 -0.87
CA LEU A 187 -1.30 11.78 -2.22
C LEU A 187 -0.93 10.40 -2.78
N THR A 188 0.31 9.98 -2.58
CA THR A 188 0.78 8.65 -2.99
C THR A 188 0.00 7.56 -2.28
N LYS A 189 -0.18 7.69 -0.96
CA LYS A 189 -0.93 6.72 -0.16
C LYS A 189 -2.41 6.66 -0.58
N SER A 190 -3.05 7.80 -0.80
CA SER A 190 -4.44 7.84 -1.24
C SER A 190 -4.63 7.25 -2.64
N ALA A 191 -3.66 7.45 -3.54
CA ALA A 191 -3.69 6.84 -4.87
C ALA A 191 -3.61 5.30 -4.79
N ILE A 192 -2.72 4.76 -3.96
CA ILE A 192 -2.61 3.31 -3.72
C ILE A 192 -3.91 2.76 -3.12
N GLU A 193 -4.51 3.45 -2.17
CA GLU A 193 -5.78 3.03 -1.56
C GLU A 193 -6.93 3.06 -2.56
N ALA A 194 -6.99 4.07 -3.44
CA ALA A 194 -7.98 4.14 -4.51
C ALA A 194 -7.78 3.01 -5.55
N GLU A 195 -6.54 2.73 -5.94
CA GLU A 195 -6.23 1.64 -6.87
C GLU A 195 -6.65 0.28 -6.30
N LYS A 196 -6.36 0.01 -5.03
CA LYS A 196 -6.82 -1.21 -4.35
C LYS A 196 -8.33 -1.35 -4.36
N LYS A 197 -9.06 -0.27 -4.05
CA LYS A 197 -10.53 -0.27 -4.08
C LYS A 197 -11.08 -0.47 -5.49
N ASN A 198 -10.46 0.15 -6.49
CA ASN A 198 -10.89 -0.04 -7.88
C ASN A 198 -10.70 -1.48 -8.35
N VAL A 199 -9.59 -2.13 -7.99
CA VAL A 199 -9.35 -3.55 -8.26
C VAL A 199 -10.39 -4.44 -7.57
N GLU A 200 -10.74 -4.11 -6.31
CA GLU A 200 -11.78 -4.82 -5.57
C GLU A 200 -13.16 -4.67 -6.24
N TYR A 201 -13.55 -3.45 -6.61
CA TYR A 201 -14.80 -3.19 -7.34
C TYR A 201 -14.84 -3.87 -8.71
N GLU A 202 -13.71 -3.90 -9.43
CA GLU A 202 -13.64 -4.57 -10.72
C GLU A 202 -13.84 -6.09 -10.56
N LYS A 203 -13.26 -6.69 -9.51
CA LYS A 203 -13.48 -8.10 -9.19
C LYS A 203 -14.95 -8.39 -8.85
N GLU A 204 -15.56 -7.58 -7.98
CA GLU A 204 -16.97 -7.70 -7.63
C GLU A 204 -17.87 -7.59 -8.88
N TYR A 205 -17.56 -6.65 -9.77
CA TYR A 205 -18.29 -6.47 -11.02
C TYR A 205 -18.18 -7.68 -11.95
N GLN A 206 -16.99 -8.29 -12.09
CA GLN A 206 -16.81 -9.50 -12.88
C GLN A 206 -17.56 -10.70 -12.29
N GLU A 207 -17.52 -10.88 -10.96
CA GLU A 207 -18.29 -11.94 -10.28
C GLU A 207 -19.80 -11.79 -10.49
N GLN A 208 -20.30 -10.55 -10.51
CA GLN A 208 -21.70 -10.28 -10.81
C GLN A 208 -22.06 -10.60 -12.26
N LEU A 209 -21.22 -10.21 -13.22
CA LEU A 209 -21.43 -10.53 -14.64
C LEU A 209 -21.42 -12.04 -14.91
N GLU A 210 -20.57 -12.81 -14.21
CA GLU A 210 -20.56 -14.27 -14.32
C GLU A 210 -21.84 -14.90 -13.78
N LYS A 211 -22.34 -14.44 -12.62
CA LYS A 211 -23.62 -14.89 -12.05
C LYS A 211 -24.79 -14.59 -13.00
N GLU A 212 -24.84 -13.38 -13.55
CA GLU A 212 -25.89 -12.99 -14.52
C GLU A 212 -25.87 -13.87 -15.78
N LYS A 213 -24.68 -14.22 -16.28
CA LYS A 213 -24.55 -15.16 -17.41
C LYS A 213 -25.05 -16.55 -17.06
N GLN A 214 -24.70 -17.09 -15.89
CA GLN A 214 -25.15 -18.40 -15.43
C GLN A 214 -26.68 -18.45 -15.29
N GLU A 215 -27.29 -17.42 -14.69
CA GLU A 215 -28.75 -17.32 -14.56
C GLU A 215 -29.45 -17.26 -15.93
N GLN A 216 -28.87 -16.56 -16.91
CA GLN A 216 -29.41 -16.51 -18.27
C GLN A 216 -29.30 -17.86 -18.99
N GLU A 217 -28.20 -18.58 -18.83
CA GLU A 217 -28.04 -19.93 -19.37
C GLU A 217 -29.02 -20.93 -18.75
N GLU A 218 -29.23 -20.85 -17.43
CA GLU A 218 -30.21 -21.69 -16.74
C GLU A 218 -31.63 -21.40 -17.21
N LYS A 219 -32.00 -20.12 -17.36
CA LYS A 219 -33.30 -19.72 -17.93
C LYS A 219 -33.51 -20.27 -19.34
N LYS A 220 -32.50 -20.17 -20.22
CA LYS A 220 -32.58 -20.72 -21.57
C LYS A 220 -32.80 -22.24 -21.57
N LYS A 221 -32.08 -22.98 -20.71
CA LYS A 221 -32.27 -24.43 -20.55
C LYS A 221 -33.68 -24.77 -20.06
N LEU A 222 -34.22 -24.01 -19.12
CA LEU A 222 -35.59 -24.19 -18.63
C LEU A 222 -36.63 -23.92 -19.72
N GLU A 223 -36.46 -22.86 -20.51
CA GLU A 223 -37.33 -22.54 -21.65
C GLU A 223 -37.30 -23.61 -22.76
N GLU A 224 -36.13 -24.21 -23.02
CA GLU A 224 -35.99 -25.34 -23.95
C GLU A 224 -36.74 -26.57 -23.43
N ILE A 225 -36.57 -26.92 -22.15
CA ILE A 225 -37.29 -28.03 -21.51
C ILE A 225 -38.81 -27.80 -21.57
N GLU A 226 -39.28 -26.56 -21.37
CA GLU A 226 -40.72 -26.22 -21.42
C GLU A 226 -41.32 -26.40 -22.82
N LYS A 227 -40.55 -26.19 -23.90
CA LYS A 227 -41.00 -26.41 -25.28
C LYS A 227 -41.11 -27.89 -25.67
N ASP A 228 -40.29 -28.76 -25.08
CA ASP A 228 -40.27 -30.19 -25.39
C ASP A 228 -41.29 -31.01 -24.57
N LEU A 229 -42.06 -30.36 -23.69
CA LEU A 229 -43.14 -30.99 -22.92
C LEU A 229 -44.38 -31.24 -23.80
N PRO A 230 -44.98 -32.46 -23.79
CA PRO A 230 -46.17 -32.75 -24.59
C PRO A 230 -47.39 -31.94 -24.10
N GLU A 231 -48.23 -31.46 -25.04
CA GLU A 231 -49.39 -30.57 -24.81
C GLU A 231 -50.40 -31.07 -23.75
N ASN A 232 -50.42 -32.37 -23.50
CA ASN A 232 -51.31 -33.09 -22.60
C ASN A 232 -50.61 -33.56 -21.29
N ALA A 233 -49.35 -33.19 -21.08
CA ALA A 233 -48.72 -33.26 -19.76
C ALA A 233 -49.32 -32.17 -18.86
N VAL A 234 -50.38 -32.52 -18.14
CA VAL A 234 -50.81 -31.77 -16.96
C VAL A 234 -49.70 -31.93 -15.93
N VAL A 235 -48.70 -31.06 -15.97
CA VAL A 235 -47.81 -30.84 -14.83
C VAL A 235 -48.73 -30.43 -13.70
N LEU A 236 -48.83 -31.27 -12.66
CA LEU A 236 -49.58 -30.93 -11.47
C LEU A 236 -49.10 -29.56 -10.99
N ASP A 237 -49.97 -28.55 -11.13
CA ASP A 237 -49.85 -27.19 -10.59
C ASP A 237 -49.52 -27.17 -9.08
N LYS A 238 -49.56 -28.33 -8.41
CA LYS A 238 -49.13 -28.55 -7.03
C LYS A 238 -47.61 -28.48 -6.81
N PHE A 239 -46.78 -28.60 -7.85
CA PHE A 239 -45.31 -28.53 -7.72
C PHE A 239 -44.68 -27.24 -8.28
N ARG A 240 -45.40 -26.47 -9.10
CA ARG A 240 -45.14 -25.04 -9.23
C ARG A 240 -45.62 -24.40 -7.94
N LYS A 241 -44.80 -24.33 -6.89
CA LYS A 241 -45.08 -23.34 -5.84
C LYS A 241 -45.09 -22.00 -6.57
N PRO A 242 -46.22 -21.28 -6.66
CA PRO A 242 -46.17 -19.91 -7.11
C PRO A 242 -45.13 -19.23 -6.21
N LYS A 243 -44.19 -18.49 -6.78
CA LYS A 243 -43.58 -17.43 -5.98
C LYS A 243 -44.80 -16.62 -5.52
N GLU A 244 -45.16 -16.69 -4.25
CA GLU A 244 -46.19 -15.82 -3.70
C GLU A 244 -45.65 -14.41 -3.81
N THR A 245 -45.89 -13.78 -4.95
CA THR A 245 -45.55 -12.38 -5.24
C THR A 245 -46.51 -11.43 -4.52
N HIS A 246 -47.54 -11.98 -3.88
CA HIS A 246 -48.62 -11.26 -3.24
C HIS A 246 -48.48 -11.39 -1.73
N ILE A 247 -48.05 -10.30 -1.09
CA ILE A 247 -48.10 -10.14 0.36
C ILE A 247 -49.59 -10.28 0.76
N PHE A 248 -49.93 -11.35 1.51
CA PHE A 248 -51.29 -11.68 1.98
C PHE A 248 -52.33 -12.04 0.90
N GLY A 249 -51.90 -12.53 -0.27
CA GLY A 249 -52.86 -12.86 -1.35
C GLY A 249 -53.60 -11.61 -1.89
N ILE A 250 -52.98 -10.44 -1.75
CA ILE A 250 -53.50 -9.17 -2.26
C ILE A 250 -53.04 -8.99 -3.70
N GLU A 251 -53.99 -9.08 -4.63
CA GLU A 251 -53.75 -8.85 -6.06
C GLU A 251 -53.99 -7.39 -6.49
N ASP A 252 -54.80 -6.64 -5.73
CA ASP A 252 -55.07 -5.21 -5.97
C ASP A 252 -55.14 -4.41 -4.66
N PHE A 253 -54.19 -3.51 -4.46
CA PHE A 253 -54.13 -2.63 -3.29
C PHE A 253 -55.18 -1.52 -3.29
N ASN A 254 -55.86 -1.27 -4.41
CA ASN A 254 -56.93 -0.27 -4.52
C ASN A 254 -58.30 -0.83 -4.15
N ASN A 255 -58.44 -2.15 -4.00
CA ASN A 255 -59.72 -2.80 -3.71
C ASN A 255 -59.57 -3.93 -2.67
N LEU A 256 -59.12 -3.56 -1.48
CA LEU A 256 -58.90 -4.49 -0.36
C LEU A 256 -60.22 -4.87 0.32
N THR A 257 -60.39 -6.15 0.64
CA THR A 257 -61.43 -6.57 1.59
C THR A 257 -61.12 -6.06 2.99
N THR A 258 -62.14 -5.91 3.85
CA THR A 258 -61.96 -5.44 5.23
C THR A 258 -60.98 -6.31 6.02
N ASP A 259 -60.96 -7.62 5.78
CA ASP A 259 -60.05 -8.55 6.45
C ASP A 259 -58.61 -8.38 5.96
N GLN A 260 -58.39 -8.25 4.64
CA GLN A 260 -57.07 -7.96 4.06
C GLN A 260 -56.52 -6.60 4.51
N PHE A 261 -57.38 -5.58 4.60
CA PHE A 261 -57.00 -4.28 5.14
C PHE A 261 -56.59 -4.38 6.62
N ASN A 262 -57.36 -5.10 7.43
CA ASN A 262 -57.03 -5.30 8.85
C ASN A 262 -55.74 -6.10 9.05
N GLU A 263 -55.46 -7.10 8.21
CA GLU A 263 -54.17 -7.81 8.21
C GLU A 263 -53.02 -6.88 7.82
N CYS A 264 -53.18 -6.09 6.76
CA CYS A 264 -52.18 -5.07 6.37
C CYS A 264 -51.90 -4.07 7.49
N VAL A 265 -52.93 -3.60 8.18
CA VAL A 265 -52.80 -2.66 9.32
C VAL A 265 -52.14 -3.32 10.53
N LYS A 266 -52.49 -4.58 10.86
CA LYS A 266 -51.80 -5.31 11.94
C LYS A 266 -50.33 -5.49 11.62
N HIS A 267 -50.02 -5.82 10.37
CA HIS A 267 -48.65 -6.08 9.94
C HIS A 267 -47.84 -4.79 9.82
N SER A 268 -48.44 -3.69 9.36
CA SER A 268 -47.81 -2.38 9.33
C SER A 268 -47.52 -1.86 10.73
N LYS A 269 -48.42 -2.07 11.71
CA LYS A 269 -48.16 -1.78 13.12
C LYS A 269 -46.98 -2.56 13.68
N LYS A 270 -46.86 -3.85 13.33
CA LYS A 270 -45.70 -4.67 13.75
C LYS A 270 -44.38 -4.11 13.23
N TYR A 271 -44.33 -3.64 11.98
CA TYR A 271 -43.15 -2.98 11.43
C TYR A 271 -42.95 -1.57 12.00
N GLN A 272 -44.02 -0.82 12.23
CA GLN A 272 -43.97 0.50 12.88
C GLN A 272 -43.39 0.39 14.29
N ASP A 273 -43.80 -0.61 15.08
CA ASP A 273 -43.27 -0.87 16.42
C ASP A 273 -41.79 -1.27 16.37
N ALA A 274 -41.41 -2.10 15.39
CA ALA A 274 -40.00 -2.48 15.18
C ALA A 274 -39.14 -1.27 14.79
N ILE A 275 -39.62 -0.45 13.85
CA ILE A 275 -38.95 0.79 13.41
C ILE A 275 -38.88 1.80 14.55
N HIS A 276 -39.96 1.96 15.33
CA HIS A 276 -40.00 2.86 16.49
C HIS A 276 -39.01 2.42 17.57
N LYS A 277 -38.93 1.11 17.87
CA LYS A 277 -37.93 0.56 18.79
C LYS A 277 -36.51 0.83 18.32
N ILE A 278 -36.21 0.63 17.04
CA ILE A 278 -34.90 0.93 16.45
C ILE A 278 -34.59 2.44 16.53
N ASN A 279 -35.57 3.29 16.27
CA ASN A 279 -35.39 4.75 16.33
C ASN A 279 -35.25 5.29 17.77
N LEU A 280 -35.62 4.49 18.78
CA LEU A 280 -35.40 4.78 20.21
C LEU A 280 -34.03 4.27 20.69
N LEU A 281 -33.27 3.54 19.87
CA LEU A 281 -31.89 3.15 20.16
C LEU A 281 -30.98 4.37 19.94
N TYR A 282 -30.91 5.23 20.95
CA TYR A 282 -29.86 6.24 20.96
C TYR A 282 -28.51 5.56 21.19
N THR A 283 -27.53 5.85 20.32
CA THR A 283 -26.19 5.26 20.37
C THR A 283 -25.21 6.08 21.21
N ASP A 284 -25.70 7.00 22.03
CA ASP A 284 -24.87 7.76 22.97
C ASP A 284 -24.48 6.90 24.18
N GLU A 285 -23.38 7.28 24.81
CA GLU A 285 -22.74 6.49 25.85
C GLU A 285 -23.60 6.36 27.13
N GLU A 286 -24.50 7.32 27.41
CA GLU A 286 -25.43 7.26 28.54
C GLU A 286 -26.56 6.26 28.26
N SER A 287 -27.12 6.29 27.06
CA SER A 287 -28.18 5.35 26.63
C SER A 287 -27.68 3.91 26.59
N LEU A 288 -26.45 3.68 26.11
CA LEU A 288 -25.81 2.35 26.12
C LEU A 288 -25.51 1.86 27.55
N LYS A 289 -25.11 2.76 28.46
CA LYS A 289 -24.94 2.42 29.90
C LYS A 289 -26.27 2.09 30.57
N ALA A 290 -27.35 2.81 30.26
CA ALA A 290 -28.68 2.52 30.76
C ALA A 290 -29.21 1.17 30.26
N TRP A 291 -28.93 0.81 29.01
CA TRP A 291 -29.25 -0.51 28.44
C TRP A 291 -28.52 -1.65 29.16
N ASN A 292 -27.23 -1.46 29.45
CA ASN A 292 -26.43 -2.44 30.18
C ASN A 292 -26.89 -2.62 31.65
N CYS A 293 -27.64 -1.66 32.20
CA CYS A 293 -28.23 -1.76 33.55
C CYS A 293 -29.59 -2.49 33.57
N VAL A 294 -30.24 -2.72 32.43
CA VAL A 294 -31.59 -3.29 32.33
C VAL A 294 -31.56 -4.76 31.86
N VAL A 295 -30.47 -5.21 31.23
CA VAL A 295 -30.35 -6.56 30.66
C VAL A 295 -29.32 -7.37 31.43
N ASP A 296 -29.77 -8.43 32.11
CA ASP A 296 -28.96 -9.19 33.09
C ASP A 296 -27.89 -10.12 32.48
N SER A 297 -27.87 -10.33 31.16
CA SER A 297 -26.88 -11.20 30.50
C SER A 297 -26.58 -10.82 29.04
N GLU A 298 -25.34 -11.09 28.62
CA GLU A 298 -24.85 -10.90 27.25
C GLU A 298 -25.65 -11.74 26.23
N GLU A 299 -26.16 -12.90 26.64
CA GLU A 299 -27.02 -13.75 25.80
C GLU A 299 -28.34 -13.07 25.42
N MET A 300 -28.98 -12.34 26.35
CA MET A 300 -30.21 -11.60 26.05
C MET A 300 -29.96 -10.44 25.07
N ILE A 301 -28.82 -9.76 25.20
CA ILE A 301 -28.43 -8.68 24.28
C ILE A 301 -28.25 -9.25 22.86
N ASN A 302 -27.57 -10.40 22.74
CA ASN A 302 -27.32 -11.03 21.45
C ASN A 302 -28.62 -11.52 20.77
N ILE A 303 -29.59 -12.05 21.53
CA ILE A 303 -30.90 -12.46 21.00
C ILE A 303 -31.66 -11.24 20.44
N GLU A 304 -31.65 -10.12 21.15
CA GLU A 304 -32.32 -8.89 20.69
C GLU A 304 -31.63 -8.30 19.45
N LEU A 305 -30.29 -8.30 19.40
CA LEU A 305 -29.53 -7.86 18.23
C LEU A 305 -29.77 -8.75 17.00
N GLU A 306 -29.90 -10.05 17.18
CA GLU A 306 -30.26 -10.99 16.11
C GLU A 306 -31.67 -10.72 15.58
N GLY A 307 -32.62 -10.43 16.48
CA GLY A 307 -33.98 -10.01 16.15
C GLY A 307 -34.01 -8.72 15.31
N ILE A 308 -33.22 -7.71 15.70
CA ILE A 308 -33.09 -6.44 14.98
C ILE A 308 -32.46 -6.65 13.60
N THR A 309 -31.39 -7.44 13.51
CA THR A 309 -30.70 -7.75 12.25
C THR A 309 -31.64 -8.40 11.25
N THR A 310 -32.43 -9.38 11.72
CA THR A 310 -33.45 -10.06 10.91
C THR A 310 -34.55 -9.10 10.44
N ALA A 311 -34.97 -8.16 11.29
CA ALA A 311 -35.97 -7.16 10.94
C ALA A 311 -35.48 -6.19 9.85
N ILE A 312 -34.22 -5.72 9.95
CA ILE A 312 -33.59 -4.83 8.96
C ILE A 312 -33.53 -5.49 7.58
N GLN A 313 -33.12 -6.77 7.51
CA GLN A 313 -33.06 -7.52 6.24
C GLN A 313 -34.43 -7.63 5.56
N LYS A 314 -35.49 -7.85 6.34
CA LYS A 314 -36.86 -7.87 5.83
C LYS A 314 -37.31 -6.50 5.32
N LEU A 315 -36.99 -5.42 6.03
CA LEU A 315 -37.31 -4.05 5.61
C LEU A 315 -36.58 -3.66 4.30
N ILE A 316 -35.32 -4.04 4.14
CA ILE A 316 -34.56 -3.82 2.89
C ILE A 316 -35.21 -4.57 1.73
N SER A 317 -35.65 -5.81 1.96
CA SER A 317 -36.35 -6.60 0.94
C SER A 317 -37.66 -5.95 0.48
N ILE A 318 -38.45 -5.42 1.44
CA ILE A 318 -39.66 -4.64 1.15
C ILE A 318 -39.33 -3.35 0.38
N GLN A 319 -38.30 -2.61 0.79
CA GLN A 319 -37.88 -1.38 0.11
C GLN A 319 -37.45 -1.65 -1.34
N ASN A 320 -36.70 -2.72 -1.57
CA ASN A 320 -36.24 -3.11 -2.90
C ASN A 320 -37.40 -3.55 -3.80
N TYR A 321 -38.40 -4.25 -3.26
CA TYR A 321 -39.64 -4.57 -3.96
C TYR A 321 -40.33 -3.29 -4.48
N PHE A 322 -40.54 -2.29 -3.61
CA PHE A 322 -41.17 -1.03 -4.02
C PHE A 322 -40.32 -0.16 -4.95
N LYS A 323 -38.98 -0.25 -4.91
CA LYS A 323 -38.09 0.41 -5.87
C LYS A 323 -38.09 -0.24 -7.26
N GLY A 324 -38.37 -1.55 -7.34
CA GLY A 324 -38.45 -2.31 -8.59
C GLY A 324 -39.77 -2.16 -9.35
N VAL A 325 -40.84 -1.71 -8.67
CA VAL A 325 -42.10 -1.34 -9.32
C VAL A 325 -41.91 0.03 -10.00
N LYS A 326 -41.62 0.03 -11.31
CA LYS A 326 -41.73 1.25 -12.12
C LYS A 326 -43.19 1.74 -12.02
N LYS A 327 -43.37 2.98 -11.54
CA LYS A 327 -44.66 3.67 -11.55
C LYS A 327 -45.19 3.86 -12.95
#